data_AF-A0A7C3QJ65-F1
#
_entry.id   AF-A0A7C3QJ65-F1
#
_cell.length_a   1.000
_cell.length_b   1.000
_cell.length_c   1.000
_cell.angle_alpha   90.00
_cell.angle_beta   90.00
_cell.angle_gamma   90.00
#
_symmetry.space_group_name_H-M   'P 1'
#
loop_
_entity.id
_entity.type
_entity.pdbx_description
1 polymer ?
#
loop_
_entity_poly.entity_id
_entity_poly.type
_entity_poly.pdbx_seq_one_letter_code
_entity_poly.pdbx_strand_id
1 'polypeptide(L)'
;IHGATCEPDRPHPTGARRCIPSEDRAKGANEWNRYRVEANDGVIKLAVNGKVVSGVSKCSPRKGYLALESEGSECRFRNIKIKELPSTNPKREEVAEPHVGFRSIFSGLDLTGWKPEAADGWEASGGILRSAGKGGLTRKFEDDSSEVLFDWKVPAKAEGAYKVTVGGKEVKLTGKPGAWNRATVAGDKPEFTFTPAEGLEIRSVFHRHTK
;
A
#
# COMPACT_ATOMS: atom_id res chain seq x y z
N ILE A 1 -5.78 7.70 1.49
CA ILE A 1 -4.34 7.72 1.14
C ILE A 1 -3.63 8.65 2.11
N HIS A 2 -2.77 8.12 2.99
CA HIS A 2 -2.05 8.95 3.97
C HIS A 2 -1.19 10.00 3.25
N GLY A 3 -1.26 11.25 3.71
CA GLY A 3 -0.46 12.37 3.18
C GLY A 3 -1.08 13.13 2.01
N ALA A 4 -2.14 12.62 1.37
CA ALA A 4 -2.83 13.35 0.31
C ALA A 4 -3.69 14.50 0.88
N THR A 5 -3.72 15.63 0.17
CA THR A 5 -4.51 16.80 0.54
C THR A 5 -5.32 17.31 -0.65
N CYS A 6 -6.44 17.97 -0.38
CA CYS A 6 -7.29 18.63 -1.38
C CYS A 6 -8.25 19.62 -0.70
N GLU A 7 -8.91 20.49 -1.45
CA GLU A 7 -10.01 21.34 -1.01
C GLU A 7 -11.32 20.88 -1.66
N PRO A 8 -12.35 20.50 -0.89
CA PRO A 8 -13.61 20.05 -1.47
C PRO A 8 -14.39 21.23 -2.05
N ASP A 9 -15.07 21.01 -3.20
CA ASP A 9 -15.92 22.02 -3.82
C ASP A 9 -17.05 22.51 -2.89
N ARG A 10 -17.44 21.66 -1.94
CA ARG A 10 -18.45 21.94 -0.92
C ARG A 10 -17.96 21.43 0.44
N PRO A 11 -18.16 22.18 1.53
CA PRO A 11 -17.78 21.73 2.86
C PRO A 11 -18.41 20.40 3.21
N HIS A 12 -17.61 19.50 3.78
CA HIS A 12 -18.14 18.28 4.38
C HIS A 12 -18.77 18.62 5.75
N PRO A 13 -19.92 18.03 6.13
CA PRO A 13 -20.58 18.31 7.41
C PRO A 13 -19.70 18.11 8.66
N THR A 14 -18.69 17.25 8.55
CA THR A 14 -17.73 16.95 9.64
C THR A 14 -16.36 17.64 9.46
N GLY A 15 -16.21 18.54 8.49
CA GLY A 15 -14.93 19.18 8.18
C GLY A 15 -13.91 18.29 7.44
N ALA A 16 -14.27 17.06 7.08
CA ALA A 16 -13.40 16.17 6.31
C ALA A 16 -13.01 16.79 4.95
N ARG A 17 -11.76 16.55 4.52
CA ARG A 17 -11.23 17.01 3.22
C ARG A 17 -11.68 16.08 2.08
N ARG A 18 -12.99 15.95 1.89
CA ARG A 18 -13.64 15.19 0.80
C ARG A 18 -14.98 15.83 0.43
N CYS A 19 -15.43 15.64 -0.81
CA CYS A 19 -16.69 16.21 -1.29
C CYS A 19 -17.78 15.13 -1.39
N ILE A 20 -18.87 15.28 -0.63
CA ILE A 20 -20.06 14.42 -0.76
C ILE A 20 -20.76 14.72 -2.10
N PRO A 21 -21.30 13.70 -2.80
CA PRO A 21 -22.12 13.91 -3.99
C PRO A 21 -23.24 14.93 -3.76
N SER A 22 -23.48 15.81 -4.72
CA SER A 22 -24.57 16.80 -4.66
C SER A 22 -25.96 16.18 -4.79
N GLU A 23 -26.02 14.95 -5.31
CA GLU A 23 -27.24 14.17 -5.50
C GLU A 23 -26.84 12.70 -5.67
N ASP A 24 -27.77 11.78 -5.37
CA ASP A 24 -27.57 10.36 -5.67
C ASP A 24 -27.86 10.08 -7.14
N ARG A 25 -26.93 9.38 -7.78
CA ARG A 25 -26.99 8.96 -9.18
C ARG A 25 -26.62 7.50 -9.34
N ALA A 26 -26.20 6.82 -8.28
CA ALA A 26 -25.84 5.42 -8.37
C ALA A 26 -27.10 4.60 -8.57
N LYS A 27 -27.03 3.63 -9.47
CA LYS A 27 -28.03 2.59 -9.64
C LYS A 27 -27.92 1.56 -8.52
N GLY A 28 -28.94 0.73 -8.39
CA GLY A 28 -29.02 -0.29 -7.34
C GLY A 28 -27.95 -1.37 -7.45
N ALA A 29 -27.94 -2.28 -6.48
CA ALA A 29 -27.05 -3.44 -6.49
C ALA A 29 -27.20 -4.24 -7.79
N ASN A 30 -26.09 -4.78 -8.29
CA ASN A 30 -25.98 -5.53 -9.56
C ASN A 30 -26.22 -4.73 -10.84
N GLU A 31 -26.39 -3.41 -10.77
CA GLU A 31 -26.47 -2.55 -11.96
C GLU A 31 -25.13 -1.87 -12.28
N TRP A 32 -24.90 -1.63 -13.57
CA TRP A 32 -23.70 -0.94 -14.04
C TRP A 32 -23.87 0.58 -13.96
N ASN A 33 -22.95 1.21 -13.23
CA ASN A 33 -22.80 2.65 -13.17
C ASN A 33 -21.67 3.13 -14.08
N ARG A 34 -21.87 4.26 -14.77
CA ARG A 34 -20.83 4.90 -15.58
C ARG A 34 -20.16 6.01 -14.78
N TYR A 35 -18.87 5.84 -14.52
CA TYR A 35 -18.04 6.85 -13.87
C TYR A 35 -17.18 7.57 -14.92
N ARG A 36 -17.09 8.90 -14.81
CA ARG A 36 -16.09 9.70 -15.54
C ARG A 36 -15.37 10.55 -14.50
N VAL A 37 -14.07 10.28 -14.34
CA VAL A 37 -13.17 11.11 -13.53
C VAL A 37 -12.39 11.99 -14.48
N GLU A 38 -12.40 13.29 -14.23
CA GLU A 38 -11.57 14.26 -14.94
C GLU A 38 -10.62 14.89 -13.92
N ALA A 39 -9.32 14.69 -14.12
CA ALA A 39 -8.26 15.24 -13.28
C ALA A 39 -7.39 16.16 -14.14
N ASN A 40 -7.41 17.45 -13.84
CA ASN A 40 -6.64 18.45 -14.56
C ASN A 40 -6.19 19.56 -13.60
N ASP A 41 -4.91 19.92 -13.65
CA ASP A 41 -4.34 21.03 -12.89
C ASP A 41 -4.68 21.03 -11.37
N GLY A 42 -4.61 19.85 -10.73
CA GLY A 42 -4.93 19.73 -9.30
C GLY A 42 -6.43 19.83 -8.97
N VAL A 43 -7.30 19.86 -9.98
CA VAL A 43 -8.76 19.73 -9.86
C VAL A 43 -9.18 18.34 -10.29
N ILE A 44 -10.03 17.70 -9.49
CA ILE A 44 -10.62 16.40 -9.82
C ILE A 44 -12.13 16.53 -9.74
N LYS A 45 -12.83 16.18 -10.82
CA LYS A 45 -14.29 16.10 -10.89
C LYS A 45 -14.74 14.67 -11.13
N LEU A 46 -15.77 14.24 -10.42
CA LEU A 46 -16.41 12.94 -10.61
C LEU A 46 -17.82 13.16 -11.17
N ALA A 47 -18.07 12.55 -12.34
CA ALA A 47 -19.40 12.36 -12.86
C ALA A 47 -19.87 10.91 -12.71
N VAL A 48 -21.10 10.73 -12.24
CA VAL A 48 -21.78 9.45 -12.11
C VAL A 48 -23.01 9.48 -13.01
N ASN A 49 -23.14 8.48 -13.89
CA ASN A 49 -24.25 8.33 -14.83
C ASN A 49 -24.56 9.62 -15.62
N GLY A 50 -23.51 10.32 -16.07
CA GLY A 50 -23.61 11.46 -16.98
C GLY A 50 -23.61 12.85 -16.32
N LYS A 51 -23.68 12.96 -14.99
CA LYS A 51 -23.67 14.25 -14.29
C LYS A 51 -22.53 14.35 -13.28
N VAL A 52 -21.84 15.49 -13.28
CA VAL A 52 -20.83 15.82 -12.26
C VAL A 52 -21.54 15.98 -10.92
N VAL A 53 -21.15 15.18 -9.93
CA VAL A 53 -21.78 15.17 -8.60
C VAL A 53 -20.81 15.58 -7.50
N SER A 54 -19.51 15.41 -7.68
CA SER A 54 -18.52 15.81 -6.67
C SER A 54 -17.22 16.29 -7.32
N GLY A 55 -16.46 17.04 -6.54
CA GLY A 55 -15.17 17.54 -6.98
C GLY A 55 -14.33 18.09 -5.85
N VAL A 56 -13.03 18.13 -6.12
CA VAL A 56 -12.01 18.67 -5.24
C VAL A 56 -11.02 19.49 -6.07
N SER A 57 -10.34 20.43 -5.43
CA SER A 57 -9.30 21.28 -6.00
C SER A 57 -8.06 21.28 -5.10
N LYS A 58 -6.98 21.94 -5.53
CA LYS A 58 -5.69 22.00 -4.80
C LYS A 58 -5.22 20.61 -4.34
N CYS A 59 -5.39 19.61 -5.19
CA CYS A 59 -5.01 18.25 -4.87
C CYS A 59 -3.49 18.14 -4.80
N SER A 60 -2.98 17.43 -3.79
CA SER A 60 -1.60 16.96 -3.73
C SER A 60 -1.60 15.48 -3.33
N PRO A 61 -0.94 14.60 -4.09
CA PRO A 61 -0.23 14.87 -5.35
C PRO A 61 -1.17 15.16 -6.55
N ARG A 62 -0.64 15.84 -7.58
CA ARG A 62 -1.31 16.24 -8.83
C ARG A 62 -1.12 15.24 -9.98
N LYS A 63 -0.19 14.29 -9.84
CA LYS A 63 0.05 13.17 -10.78
C LYS A 63 0.40 11.92 -9.97
N GLY A 64 -0.10 10.75 -10.36
CA GLY A 64 0.17 9.51 -9.64
C GLY A 64 -0.57 8.31 -10.24
N TYR A 65 -0.72 7.25 -9.45
CA TYR A 65 -1.37 6.01 -9.85
C TYR A 65 -2.89 6.08 -9.72
N LEU A 66 -3.57 5.27 -10.54
CA LEU A 66 -4.96 4.91 -10.33
C LEU A 66 -5.01 3.58 -9.58
N ALA A 67 -5.87 3.49 -8.58
CA ALA A 67 -6.15 2.27 -7.84
C ALA A 67 -7.63 1.92 -7.98
N LEU A 68 -7.93 0.63 -8.10
CA LEU A 68 -9.27 0.10 -7.98
C LEU A 68 -9.43 -0.42 -6.56
N GLU A 69 -10.34 0.19 -5.81
CA GLU A 69 -10.59 -0.14 -4.42
C GLU A 69 -11.93 -0.85 -4.30
N SER A 70 -11.95 -1.88 -3.44
CA SER A 70 -13.19 -2.49 -2.96
C SER A 70 -13.13 -2.55 -1.44
N GLU A 71 -14.19 -2.09 -0.78
CA GLU A 71 -14.29 -2.12 0.68
C GLU A 71 -15.41 -3.10 1.09
N GLY A 72 -15.01 -4.21 1.73
CA GLY A 72 -15.93 -5.14 2.39
C GLY A 72 -16.80 -6.04 1.50
N SER A 73 -16.79 -5.87 0.18
CA SER A 73 -17.57 -6.70 -0.75
C SER A 73 -16.90 -6.83 -2.11
N GLU A 74 -17.41 -7.70 -2.98
CA GLU A 74 -16.93 -7.83 -4.36
C GLU A 74 -17.31 -6.58 -5.19
N CYS A 75 -16.35 -6.01 -5.92
CA CYS A 75 -16.60 -4.93 -6.88
C CYS A 75 -16.05 -5.31 -8.26
N ARG A 76 -16.86 -5.10 -9.30
CA ARG A 76 -16.50 -5.43 -10.69
C ARG A 76 -16.29 -4.16 -11.50
N PHE A 77 -15.18 -4.11 -12.23
CA PHE A 77 -14.82 -3.00 -13.12
C PHE A 77 -14.73 -3.51 -14.56
N ARG A 78 -15.24 -2.72 -15.51
CA ARG A 78 -15.10 -3.02 -16.95
C ARG A 78 -15.01 -1.74 -17.77
N ASN A 79 -14.53 -1.85 -19.00
CA ASN A 79 -14.42 -0.73 -19.95
C ASN A 79 -13.64 0.47 -19.39
N ILE A 80 -12.58 0.21 -18.63
CA ILE A 80 -11.68 1.25 -18.13
C ILE A 80 -10.88 1.79 -19.32
N LYS A 81 -10.99 3.10 -19.55
CA LYS A 81 -10.29 3.80 -20.63
C LYS A 81 -9.69 5.08 -20.05
N ILE A 82 -8.52 5.44 -20.53
CA ILE A 82 -7.80 6.65 -20.12
C ILE A 82 -7.56 7.51 -21.36
N LYS A 83 -7.82 8.81 -21.22
CA LYS A 83 -7.40 9.84 -22.18
C LYS A 83 -6.51 10.81 -21.41
N GLU A 84 -5.25 10.90 -21.80
CA GLU A 84 -4.35 11.91 -21.23
C GLU A 84 -4.81 13.31 -21.67
N LEU A 85 -4.81 14.24 -20.72
CA LEU A 85 -5.08 15.66 -20.95
C LEU A 85 -3.75 16.43 -21.03
N PRO A 86 -3.73 17.64 -21.63
CA PRO A 86 -2.56 18.50 -21.59
C PRO A 86 -2.06 18.68 -20.15
N SER A 87 -0.75 18.54 -19.95
CA SER A 87 -0.13 18.62 -18.64
C SER A 87 0.51 19.99 -18.43
N THR A 88 0.40 20.52 -17.20
CA THR A 88 1.20 21.67 -16.77
C THR A 88 2.63 21.28 -16.37
N ASN A 89 3.00 20.01 -16.48
CA ASN A 89 4.26 19.44 -16.00
C ASN A 89 4.54 19.78 -14.51
N PRO A 90 3.73 19.24 -13.57
CA PRO A 90 3.88 19.54 -12.14
C PRO A 90 5.28 19.23 -11.62
N LYS A 91 5.75 20.00 -10.64
CA LYS A 91 7.07 19.81 -10.03
C LYS A 91 7.16 18.46 -9.31
N ARG A 92 8.38 18.02 -9.02
CA ARG A 92 8.64 16.72 -8.40
C ARG A 92 7.92 16.56 -7.05
N GLU A 93 7.78 17.63 -6.30
CA GLU A 93 7.13 17.66 -4.98
C GLU A 93 5.59 17.65 -5.08
N GLU A 94 5.07 17.93 -6.27
CA GLU A 94 3.63 17.94 -6.57
C GLU A 94 3.17 16.62 -7.21
N VAL A 95 4.05 15.65 -7.42
CA VAL A 95 3.70 14.35 -8.00
C VAL A 95 3.92 13.24 -6.99
N ALA A 96 3.14 12.17 -7.11
CA ALA A 96 3.34 10.98 -6.31
C ALA A 96 4.73 10.41 -6.60
N GLU A 97 5.30 9.75 -5.59
CA GLU A 97 6.55 9.03 -5.75
C GLU A 97 6.46 8.05 -6.94
N PRO A 98 7.48 8.03 -7.82
CA PRO A 98 7.50 7.09 -8.92
C PRO A 98 7.52 5.65 -8.38
N HIS A 99 7.03 4.72 -9.20
CA HIS A 99 7.03 3.32 -8.86
C HIS A 99 8.46 2.89 -9.06
N VAL A 100 9.17 2.70 -7.95
CA VAL A 100 10.59 2.39 -8.00
C VAL A 100 10.83 0.89 -8.16
N GLY A 101 9.90 0.12 -8.74
CA GLY A 101 10.08 -1.30 -9.07
C GLY A 101 9.69 -2.30 -7.97
N PHE A 102 9.16 -1.83 -6.83
CA PHE A 102 8.71 -2.70 -5.75
C PHE A 102 7.39 -3.42 -6.11
N ARG A 103 7.38 -4.75 -6.07
CA ARG A 103 6.18 -5.61 -6.18
C ARG A 103 5.79 -6.14 -4.81
N SER A 104 4.49 -6.17 -4.49
CA SER A 104 4.04 -6.80 -3.24
C SER A 104 4.32 -8.30 -3.30
N ILE A 105 4.86 -8.85 -2.21
CA ILE A 105 5.10 -10.29 -2.05
C ILE A 105 4.33 -10.89 -0.88
N PHE A 106 3.47 -10.08 -0.26
CA PHE A 106 2.54 -10.51 0.75
C PHE A 106 1.14 -10.05 0.35
N SER A 107 0.24 -11.01 0.15
CA SER A 107 -1.17 -10.76 -0.22
C SER A 107 -1.96 -10.12 0.92
N GLY A 108 -1.48 -10.26 2.15
CA GLY A 108 -2.19 -9.87 3.36
C GLY A 108 -3.16 -10.93 3.89
N LEU A 109 -3.30 -12.06 3.18
CA LEU A 109 -4.32 -13.08 3.47
C LEU A 109 -3.74 -14.32 4.13
N ASP A 110 -2.58 -14.78 3.64
CA ASP A 110 -1.99 -16.05 4.04
C ASP A 110 -0.46 -16.03 3.84
N LEU A 111 0.18 -17.16 4.15
CA LEU A 111 1.61 -17.37 3.98
C LEU A 111 1.97 -17.84 2.57
N THR A 112 1.15 -17.58 1.54
CA THR A 112 1.45 -18.03 0.17
C THR A 112 2.81 -17.50 -0.27
N GLY A 113 3.68 -18.43 -0.68
CA GLY A 113 5.06 -18.14 -1.08
C GLY A 113 6.06 -18.04 0.07
N TRP A 114 5.62 -18.01 1.31
CA TRP A 114 6.49 -18.01 2.48
C TRP A 114 6.68 -19.44 3.02
N LYS A 115 7.86 -19.72 3.56
CA LYS A 115 8.22 -20.99 4.18
C LYS A 115 8.45 -20.77 5.67
N PRO A 116 7.48 -21.08 6.54
CA PRO A 116 7.70 -21.09 7.98
C PRO A 116 8.59 -22.28 8.36
N GLU A 117 9.53 -22.07 9.28
CA GLU A 117 10.35 -23.16 9.85
C GLU A 117 9.58 -23.96 10.91
N ALA A 118 8.68 -23.30 11.64
CA ALA A 118 7.79 -23.92 12.62
C ALA A 118 6.33 -23.76 12.17
N ALA A 119 5.54 -24.84 12.25
CA ALA A 119 4.17 -24.85 11.75
C ALA A 119 3.24 -23.85 12.48
N ASP A 120 3.51 -23.56 13.76
CA ASP A 120 2.79 -22.60 14.61
C ASP A 120 3.60 -21.31 14.84
N GLY A 121 4.66 -21.09 14.06
CA GLY A 121 5.58 -19.96 14.27
C GLY A 121 5.06 -18.62 13.75
N TRP A 122 4.21 -18.64 12.72
CA TRP A 122 3.74 -17.45 12.02
C TRP A 122 2.29 -17.56 11.60
N GLU A 123 1.57 -16.45 11.72
CA GLU A 123 0.20 -16.29 11.26
C GLU A 123 0.13 -15.12 10.27
N ALA A 124 -0.70 -15.26 9.23
CA ALA A 124 -1.03 -14.18 8.31
C ALA A 124 -2.52 -13.88 8.41
N SER A 125 -2.87 -12.63 8.73
CA SER A 125 -4.26 -12.18 8.77
C SER A 125 -4.34 -10.66 8.69
N GLY A 126 -5.36 -10.14 8.00
CA GLY A 126 -5.66 -8.70 7.97
C GLY A 126 -4.51 -7.82 7.47
N GLY A 127 -3.68 -8.31 6.54
CA GLY A 127 -2.52 -7.56 6.06
C GLY A 127 -1.30 -7.60 6.98
N ILE A 128 -1.30 -8.47 8.01
CA ILE A 128 -0.22 -8.58 9.00
C ILE A 128 0.31 -10.01 9.05
N LEU A 129 1.64 -10.14 9.02
CA LEU A 129 2.38 -11.33 9.44
C LEU A 129 2.72 -11.16 10.93
N ARG A 130 2.27 -12.09 11.77
CA ARG A 130 2.53 -12.09 13.21
C ARG A 130 3.41 -13.28 13.57
N SER A 131 4.46 -13.03 14.32
CA SER A 131 5.35 -14.08 14.82
C SER A 131 4.98 -14.49 16.24
N ALA A 132 4.89 -15.81 16.46
CA ALA A 132 4.76 -16.46 17.75
C ALA A 132 6.12 -16.65 18.47
N GLY A 133 7.21 -16.11 17.91
CA GLY A 133 8.55 -16.22 18.50
C GLY A 133 9.25 -17.55 18.25
N LYS A 134 8.76 -18.37 17.29
CA LYS A 134 9.33 -19.68 16.96
C LYS A 134 9.58 -19.79 15.46
N GLY A 135 10.79 -20.18 15.07
CA GLY A 135 11.16 -20.44 13.67
C GLY A 135 11.14 -19.20 12.76
N GLY A 136 12.09 -19.12 11.83
CA GLY A 136 12.08 -18.08 10.80
C GLY A 136 10.89 -18.19 9.83
N LEU A 137 10.57 -17.08 9.17
CA LEU A 137 9.68 -17.06 8.01
C LEU A 137 10.47 -16.64 6.78
N THR A 138 10.67 -17.57 5.86
CA THR A 138 11.61 -17.41 4.74
C THR A 138 10.90 -17.25 3.41
N ARG A 139 11.38 -16.32 2.59
CA ARG A 139 11.07 -16.20 1.15
C ARG A 139 12.36 -16.25 0.35
N LYS A 140 12.42 -17.11 -0.65
CA LYS A 140 13.53 -17.17 -1.61
C LYS A 140 13.14 -16.46 -2.89
N PHE A 141 14.10 -15.75 -3.48
CA PHE A 141 13.99 -15.14 -4.81
C PHE A 141 15.01 -15.79 -5.74
N GLU A 142 14.68 -15.85 -7.02
CA GLU A 142 15.58 -16.37 -8.08
C GLU A 142 16.48 -15.28 -8.66
N ASP A 143 16.34 -14.06 -8.16
CA ASP A 143 17.05 -12.86 -8.58
C ASP A 143 18.52 -12.89 -8.09
N ASP A 144 19.46 -12.35 -8.88
CA ASP A 144 20.87 -12.27 -8.49
C ASP A 144 21.10 -11.28 -7.34
N SER A 145 20.29 -10.22 -7.28
CA SER A 145 20.28 -9.27 -6.17
C SER A 145 18.90 -8.63 -6.00
N SER A 146 18.48 -8.42 -4.75
CA SER A 146 17.18 -7.81 -4.48
C SER A 146 17.19 -6.88 -3.27
N GLU A 147 16.19 -6.02 -3.24
CA GLU A 147 15.77 -5.26 -2.08
C GLU A 147 14.41 -5.73 -1.59
N VAL A 148 14.25 -5.83 -0.27
CA VAL A 148 12.97 -6.06 0.40
C VAL A 148 12.64 -4.85 1.28
N LEU A 149 11.51 -4.22 1.00
CA LEU A 149 10.94 -3.11 1.77
C LEU A 149 9.76 -3.63 2.60
N PHE A 150 9.73 -3.32 3.88
CA PHE A 150 8.66 -3.76 4.77
C PHE A 150 8.48 -2.83 5.96
N ASP A 151 7.26 -2.86 6.51
CA ASP A 151 6.96 -2.23 7.79
C ASP A 151 6.99 -3.29 8.89
N TRP A 152 7.62 -2.98 10.03
CA TRP A 152 7.72 -3.87 11.18
C TRP A 152 7.41 -3.13 12.48
N LYS A 153 6.89 -3.88 13.45
CA LYS A 153 6.59 -3.37 14.80
C LYS A 153 6.86 -4.47 15.82
N VAL A 154 7.79 -4.20 16.72
CA VAL A 154 8.00 -5.00 17.93
C VAL A 154 7.07 -4.51 19.06
N PRO A 155 6.75 -5.37 20.06
CA PRO A 155 5.96 -4.97 21.21
C PRO A 155 6.52 -3.75 21.93
N ALA A 156 5.66 -2.93 22.54
CA ALA A 156 6.05 -1.69 23.20
C ALA A 156 7.07 -1.86 24.35
N LYS A 157 7.14 -3.06 24.95
CA LYS A 157 8.07 -3.41 26.03
C LYS A 157 9.42 -3.98 25.53
N ALA A 158 9.61 -4.13 24.23
CA ALA A 158 10.85 -4.63 23.65
C ALA A 158 11.92 -3.52 23.50
N GLU A 159 13.17 -3.90 23.26
CA GLU A 159 14.31 -2.97 23.12
C GLU A 159 14.31 -2.13 21.83
N GLY A 160 13.32 -2.30 20.95
CA GLY A 160 13.25 -1.54 19.69
C GLY A 160 14.27 -1.98 18.65
N ALA A 161 14.88 -3.16 18.84
CA ALA A 161 15.73 -3.80 17.86
C ALA A 161 15.01 -5.01 17.25
N TYR A 162 15.28 -5.25 15.97
CA TYR A 162 14.82 -6.44 15.25
C TYR A 162 15.92 -6.89 14.29
N LYS A 163 15.89 -8.17 13.89
CA LYS A 163 16.86 -8.71 12.95
C LYS A 163 16.16 -9.37 11.79
N VAL A 164 16.78 -9.32 10.62
CA VAL A 164 16.40 -10.13 9.47
C VAL A 164 17.64 -10.80 8.91
N THR A 165 17.49 -11.97 8.34
CA THR A 165 18.60 -12.67 7.67
C THR A 165 18.43 -12.56 6.17
N VAL A 166 19.49 -12.16 5.47
CA VAL A 166 19.52 -12.09 4.00
C VAL A 166 20.73 -12.86 3.49
N GLY A 167 20.50 -13.91 2.71
CA GLY A 167 21.57 -14.78 2.21
C GLY A 167 22.44 -15.37 3.34
N GLY A 168 21.82 -15.66 4.49
CA GLY A 168 22.51 -16.18 5.68
C GLY A 168 23.20 -15.12 6.57
N LYS A 169 23.18 -13.83 6.21
CA LYS A 169 23.76 -12.75 7.03
C LYS A 169 22.69 -12.00 7.79
N GLU A 170 22.90 -11.77 9.09
CA GLU A 170 22.01 -10.94 9.91
C GLU A 170 22.17 -9.46 9.58
N VAL A 171 21.04 -8.78 9.42
CA VAL A 171 20.91 -7.33 9.33
C VAL A 171 20.12 -6.85 10.54
N LYS A 172 20.75 -6.04 11.40
CA LYS A 172 20.12 -5.44 12.58
C LYS A 172 19.37 -4.18 12.17
N LEU A 173 18.13 -4.07 12.63
CA LEU A 173 17.25 -2.92 12.46
C LEU A 173 16.96 -2.30 13.81
N THR A 174 16.83 -0.98 13.84
CA THR A 174 16.45 -0.21 15.04
C THR A 174 15.22 0.61 14.72
N GLY A 175 14.35 0.78 15.70
CA GLY A 175 13.08 1.46 15.55
C GLY A 175 12.44 1.77 16.90
N LYS A 176 11.35 2.52 16.87
CA LYS A 176 10.59 2.84 18.08
C LYS A 176 9.71 1.64 18.47
N PRO A 177 9.86 1.06 19.68
CA PRO A 177 8.98 0.01 20.17
C PRO A 177 7.51 0.43 20.16
N GLY A 178 6.61 -0.49 19.85
CA GLY A 178 5.16 -0.23 19.82
C GLY A 178 4.70 0.67 18.67
N ALA A 179 5.60 1.17 17.82
CA ALA A 179 5.28 1.93 16.63
C ALA A 179 5.68 1.17 15.36
N TRP A 180 5.03 1.48 14.26
CA TRP A 180 5.44 0.98 12.95
C TRP A 180 6.73 1.67 12.50
N ASN A 181 7.70 0.87 12.07
CA ASN A 181 8.98 1.30 11.53
C ASN A 181 9.10 0.74 10.11
N ARG A 182 9.74 1.46 9.20
CA ARG A 182 9.99 0.99 7.82
C ARG A 182 11.47 0.65 7.64
N ALA A 183 11.74 -0.47 6.99
CA ALA A 183 13.08 -0.86 6.60
C ALA A 183 13.13 -1.23 5.12
N THR A 184 14.28 -1.01 4.48
CA THR A 184 14.63 -1.58 3.18
C THR A 184 15.96 -2.30 3.36
N VAL A 185 16.01 -3.57 3.00
CA VAL A 185 17.19 -4.41 3.17
C VAL A 185 17.55 -5.02 1.83
N ALA A 186 18.82 -4.88 1.43
CA ALA A 186 19.35 -5.41 0.18
C ALA A 186 20.19 -6.67 0.43
N GLY A 187 20.27 -7.56 -0.57
CA GLY A 187 21.22 -8.66 -0.57
C GLY A 187 21.32 -9.38 -1.91
N ASP A 188 22.43 -10.10 -2.07
CA ASP A 188 22.71 -10.94 -3.24
C ASP A 188 22.10 -12.34 -3.06
N LYS A 189 21.60 -12.93 -4.14
CA LYS A 189 20.91 -14.24 -4.18
C LYS A 189 19.93 -14.42 -3.01
N PRO A 190 18.95 -13.53 -2.85
CA PRO A 190 18.37 -13.27 -1.55
C PRO A 190 17.41 -14.39 -1.16
N GLU A 191 17.87 -15.23 -0.25
CA GLU A 191 17.00 -15.89 0.71
C GLU A 191 16.77 -14.92 1.87
N PHE A 192 15.54 -14.45 2.01
CA PHE A 192 15.16 -13.47 3.02
C PHE A 192 14.35 -14.15 4.11
N THR A 193 14.83 -14.06 5.36
CA THR A 193 14.19 -14.66 6.53
C THR A 193 13.90 -13.60 7.57
N PHE A 194 12.62 -13.44 7.90
CA PHE A 194 12.22 -12.73 9.10
C PHE A 194 12.57 -13.60 10.31
N THR A 195 13.45 -13.12 11.20
CA THR A 195 13.79 -13.87 12.42
C THR A 195 12.58 -13.86 13.36
N PRO A 196 12.33 -14.95 14.10
CA PRO A 196 11.22 -14.99 15.05
C PRO A 196 11.44 -14.02 16.21
N ALA A 197 10.38 -13.32 16.59
CA ALA A 197 10.30 -12.58 17.85
C ALA A 197 8.83 -12.56 18.30
N GLU A 198 8.56 -12.93 19.55
CA GLU A 198 7.18 -13.02 20.04
C GLU A 198 6.48 -11.65 19.97
N GLY A 199 5.29 -11.62 19.38
CA GLY A 199 4.50 -10.40 19.24
C GLY A 199 5.02 -9.42 18.19
N LEU A 200 6.04 -9.79 17.41
CA LEU A 200 6.45 -9.06 16.22
C LEU A 200 5.33 -9.08 15.18
N GLU A 201 5.07 -7.92 14.60
CA GLU A 201 4.17 -7.74 13.47
C GLU A 201 4.93 -7.17 12.27
N ILE A 202 4.63 -7.67 11.08
CA ILE A 202 5.20 -7.22 9.81
C ILE A 202 4.06 -7.01 8.81
N ARG A 203 4.14 -5.98 7.97
CA ARG A 203 3.18 -5.71 6.90
C ARG A 203 3.85 -5.03 5.72
N SER A 204 3.08 -4.81 4.66
CA SER A 204 3.52 -4.00 3.52
C SER A 204 4.87 -4.49 2.97
N VAL A 205 4.96 -5.80 2.71
CA VAL A 205 6.21 -6.45 2.28
C VAL A 205 6.30 -6.42 0.77
N PHE A 206 7.31 -5.72 0.27
CA PHE A 206 7.59 -5.56 -1.14
C PHE A 206 8.99 -6.01 -1.49
N HIS A 207 9.16 -6.47 -2.71
CA HIS A 207 10.42 -6.92 -3.27
C HIS A 207 10.74 -6.14 -4.55
N ARG A 208 12.02 -5.86 -4.79
CA ARG A 208 12.52 -5.35 -6.06
C ARG A 208 13.78 -6.09 -6.47
N HIS A 209 13.81 -6.58 -7.70
CA HIS A 209 15.03 -7.07 -8.36
C HIS A 209 15.91 -5.87 -8.74
N THR A 210 17.18 -5.88 -8.39
CA THR A 210 18.08 -4.71 -8.57
C THR A 210 19.17 -4.90 -9.63
N LYS A 211 19.59 -6.14 -9.91
CA LYS A 211 20.49 -6.52 -11.00
C LYS A 211 20.26 -7.96 -11.40
#